data_AF-A0A365H5A6-F1
#
_entry.id   AF-A0A365H5A6-F1
#
_cell.length_a   1.000
_cell.length_b   1.000
_cell.length_c   1.000
_cell.angle_alpha   90.00
_cell.angle_beta   90.00
_cell.angle_gamma   90.00
#
_symmetry.space_group_name_H-M   'P 1'
#
loop_
_entity.id
_entity.type
_entity.pdbx_description
1 polymer ?
#
loop_
_entity_poly.entity_id
_entity_poly.type
_entity_poly.pdbx_seq_one_letter_code
_entity_poly.pdbx_strand_id
1 'polypeptide(L)'
;MTGWYIRPNGVATVLGRVKEQVVGAGGLAGEAKKFGADVKGAALAAQSPVIAKALGEFLEGYGKTIGQMGTKTGSCVTGAVKATKAYLAADLEMAAEAQRNAVNAPAPRIRR
;
A
#
# COMPACT_ATOMS: atom_id res chain seq x y z
N MET A 1 -12.54 -27.69 -17.61
CA MET A 1 -11.58 -26.65 -17.19
C MET A 1 -12.28 -25.75 -16.18
N THR A 2 -12.02 -25.96 -14.89
CA THR A 2 -12.73 -25.28 -13.80
C THR A 2 -12.08 -23.94 -13.44
N GLY A 3 -12.83 -22.86 -13.67
CA GLY A 3 -12.88 -21.68 -12.78
C GLY A 3 -11.93 -20.51 -13.04
N TRP A 4 -10.67 -20.73 -13.43
CA TRP A 4 -9.69 -19.64 -13.52
C TRP A 4 -9.51 -19.17 -14.96
N TYR A 5 -9.86 -17.91 -15.24
CA TYR A 5 -9.60 -17.24 -16.51
C TYR A 5 -8.83 -15.94 -16.27
N ILE A 6 -7.49 -16.07 -16.20
CA ILE A 6 -6.60 -14.93 -16.01
C ILE A 6 -6.08 -14.46 -17.36
N ARG A 7 -6.19 -13.15 -17.63
CA ARG A 7 -5.55 -12.47 -18.77
C ARG A 7 -4.26 -11.78 -18.28
N PRO A 8 -3.06 -12.34 -18.55
CA PRO A 8 -1.80 -11.79 -18.01
C PRO A 8 -1.57 -10.32 -18.38
N ASN A 9 -1.88 -9.93 -19.62
CA ASN A 9 -1.76 -8.54 -20.07
C ASN A 9 -2.69 -7.60 -19.30
N GLY A 10 -3.92 -8.04 -19.02
CA GLY A 10 -4.86 -7.27 -18.20
C GLY A 10 -4.37 -7.10 -16.77
N VAL A 11 -3.80 -8.15 -16.17
CA VAL A 11 -3.17 -8.07 -14.84
C VAL A 11 -2.01 -7.08 -14.86
N ALA A 12 -1.11 -7.16 -15.84
CA ALA A 12 0.02 -6.24 -15.96
C ALA A 12 -0.43 -4.77 -16.04
N THR A 13 -1.48 -4.47 -16.82
CA THR A 13 -2.04 -3.11 -16.89
C THR A 13 -2.57 -2.63 -15.55
N VAL A 14 -3.34 -3.45 -14.83
CA VAL A 14 -3.89 -3.08 -13.51
C VAL A 14 -2.77 -2.88 -12.50
N LEU A 15 -1.78 -3.77 -12.45
CA LEU A 15 -0.63 -3.65 -11.55
C LEU A 15 0.20 -2.40 -11.84
N GLY A 16 0.35 -2.00 -13.11
CA GLY A 16 0.99 -0.75 -13.49
C GLY A 16 0.26 0.47 -12.90
N ARG A 17 -1.08 0.50 -12.98
CA ARG A 17 -1.88 1.58 -12.37
C ARG A 17 -1.77 1.61 -10.85
N VAL A 18 -1.83 0.44 -10.20
CA VAL A 18 -1.67 0.35 -8.73
C VAL A 18 -0.29 0.85 -8.31
N LYS A 19 0.76 0.47 -9.04
CA LYS A 19 2.12 0.96 -8.79
C LYS A 19 2.15 2.49 -8.82
N GLU A 20 1.59 3.12 -9.84
CA GLU A 20 1.53 4.58 -9.93
C GLU A 20 0.81 5.23 -8.74
N GLN A 21 -0.32 4.65 -8.31
CA GLN A 21 -1.07 5.14 -7.14
C GLN A 21 -0.32 4.98 -5.81
N VAL A 22 0.67 4.09 -5.74
CA VAL A 22 1.46 3.87 -4.52
C VAL A 22 2.74 4.69 -4.54
N VAL A 23 3.50 4.66 -5.64
CA VAL A 23 4.86 5.24 -5.70
C VAL A 23 4.96 6.53 -6.50
N GLY A 24 3.92 6.88 -7.27
CA GLY A 24 3.88 8.10 -8.07
C GLY A 24 3.92 9.36 -7.20
N ALA A 25 4.30 10.49 -7.81
CA ALA A 25 4.40 11.76 -7.11
C ALA A 25 3.06 12.28 -6.55
N GLY A 26 1.94 11.92 -7.20
CA GLY A 26 0.57 12.13 -6.68
C GLY A 26 -0.03 10.88 -6.03
N GLY A 27 0.76 9.81 -5.88
CA GLY A 27 0.36 8.59 -5.19
C GLY A 27 0.62 8.66 -3.70
N LEU A 28 0.33 7.56 -3.00
CA LEU A 28 0.44 7.43 -1.55
C LEU A 28 1.79 7.90 -1.00
N ALA A 29 2.91 7.53 -1.64
CA ALA A 29 4.25 7.92 -1.19
C ALA A 29 4.50 9.43 -1.34
N GLY A 30 3.97 10.06 -2.38
CA GLY A 30 4.06 11.50 -2.59
C GLY A 30 3.23 12.27 -1.58
N GLU A 31 1.98 11.89 -1.41
CA GLU A 31 1.06 12.52 -0.44
C GLU A 31 1.51 12.30 1.00
N ALA A 32 2.09 11.14 1.34
CA ALA A 32 2.69 10.89 2.65
C ALA A 32 3.84 11.86 2.97
N LYS A 33 4.67 12.17 1.97
CA LYS A 33 5.78 13.13 2.14
C LYS A 33 5.26 14.55 2.34
N LYS A 34 4.27 14.97 1.54
CA LYS A 34 3.61 16.28 1.70
C LYS A 34 2.99 16.41 3.08
N PHE A 35 2.19 15.42 3.49
CA PHE A 35 1.60 15.35 4.82
C PHE A 35 2.64 15.54 5.93
N GLY A 36 3.77 14.82 5.87
CA GLY A 36 4.84 14.98 6.84
C GLY A 36 5.49 16.36 6.84
N ALA A 37 5.61 17.00 5.67
CA ALA A 37 6.12 18.37 5.56
C ALA A 37 5.12 19.40 6.11
N ASP A 38 3.84 19.26 5.78
CA ASP A 38 2.77 20.17 6.20
C ASP A 38 2.59 20.16 7.73
N VAL A 39 2.60 18.97 8.34
CA VAL A 39 2.49 18.84 9.81
C VAL A 39 3.70 19.48 10.50
N LYS A 40 4.91 19.31 9.96
CA LYS A 40 6.12 19.98 10.49
C LYS A 40 6.04 21.50 10.32
N GLY A 41 5.55 21.97 9.18
CA GLY A 41 5.33 23.40 8.94
C GLY A 41 4.34 24.00 9.93
N ALA A 42 3.22 23.31 10.18
CA ALA A 42 2.23 23.72 11.18
C ALA A 42 2.82 23.75 12.60
N ALA A 43 3.64 22.76 12.97
CA ALA A 43 4.30 22.72 14.28
C ALA A 43 5.26 23.90 14.50
N LEU A 44 6.01 24.29 13.46
CA LEU A 44 6.89 25.46 13.50
C LEU A 44 6.09 26.76 13.59
N ALA A 45 5.00 26.89 12.81
CA ALA A 45 4.15 28.07 12.80
C ALA A 45 3.37 28.27 14.11
N ALA A 46 3.02 27.18 14.82
CA ALA A 46 2.26 27.25 16.05
C ALA A 46 3.02 27.91 17.22
N GLN A 47 4.36 27.99 17.16
CA GLN A 47 5.23 28.57 18.19
C GLN A 47 4.93 28.09 19.63
N SER A 48 4.37 26.89 19.77
CA SER A 48 3.93 26.33 21.04
C SER A 48 4.48 24.91 21.17
N PRO A 49 5.33 24.64 22.19
CA PRO A 49 5.89 23.32 22.41
C PRO A 49 4.82 22.23 22.60
N VAL A 50 3.68 22.57 23.21
CA VAL A 50 2.57 21.63 23.44
C VAL A 50 1.87 21.28 22.12
N ILE A 51 1.61 22.26 21.26
CA ILE A 51 1.01 22.02 19.95
C ILE A 51 1.97 21.25 19.05
N ALA A 52 3.26 21.60 19.07
CA ALA A 52 4.29 20.90 18.31
C ALA A 52 4.38 19.41 18.73
N LYS A 53 4.30 19.12 20.04
CA LYS A 53 4.25 17.73 20.54
C LYS A 53 3.01 16.98 20.04
N ALA A 54 1.83 17.59 20.14
CA ALA A 54 0.59 16.97 19.68
C ALA A 54 0.59 16.66 18.17
N LEU A 55 1.14 17.59 17.36
CA LEU A 55 1.31 17.38 15.92
C LEU A 55 2.36 16.29 15.62
N GLY A 56 3.41 16.18 16.42
CA GLY A 56 4.36 15.07 16.35
C GLY A 56 3.70 13.71 16.59
N GLU A 57 2.90 13.58 17.64
CA GLU A 57 2.15 12.36 17.95
C GLU A 57 1.12 12.03 16.86
N PHE A 58 0.46 13.05 16.31
CA PHE A 58 -0.43 12.91 15.16
C PHE A 58 0.31 12.36 13.94
N LEU A 59 1.48 12.93 13.60
CA LEU A 59 2.30 12.46 12.50
C LEU A 59 2.76 11.01 12.70
N GLU A 60 3.19 10.62 13.90
CA GLU A 60 3.58 9.24 14.20
C GLU A 60 2.40 8.26 14.05
N GLY A 61 1.24 8.61 14.60
CA GLY A 61 0.04 7.77 14.54
C GLY A 61 -0.43 7.52 13.10
N TYR A 62 -0.54 8.58 12.29
CA TYR A 62 -0.98 8.47 10.90
C TYR A 62 0.12 7.96 9.98
N GLY A 63 1.38 8.34 10.21
CA GLY A 63 2.53 7.87 9.44
C GLY A 63 2.67 6.34 9.47
N LYS A 64 2.44 5.72 10.63
CA LYS A 64 2.40 4.25 10.74
C LYS A 64 1.28 3.64 9.89
N THR A 65 0.10 4.24 9.92
CA THR A 65 -1.07 3.77 9.15
C THR A 65 -0.82 3.86 7.64
N ILE A 66 -0.27 4.99 7.19
CA ILE A 66 0.13 5.22 5.79
C ILE A 66 1.19 4.20 5.35
N GLY A 67 2.21 3.95 6.19
CA GLY A 67 3.22 2.92 5.92
C GLY A 67 2.61 1.51 5.78
N GLN A 68 1.64 1.17 6.62
CA GLN A 68 0.91 -0.11 6.52
C GLN A 68 0.10 -0.22 5.22
N MET A 69 -0.50 0.87 4.73
CA MET A 69 -1.18 0.90 3.43
C MET A 69 -0.21 0.55 2.28
N GLY A 70 0.99 1.13 2.30
CA GLY A 70 2.04 0.82 1.32
C GLY A 70 2.45 -0.66 1.37
N THR A 71 2.76 -1.18 2.55
CA THR A 71 3.14 -2.58 2.76
C THR A 71 2.04 -3.55 2.30
N LYS A 72 0.78 -3.27 2.68
CA LYS A 72 -0.36 -4.08 2.28
C LYS A 72 -0.50 -4.13 0.76
N THR A 73 -0.42 -2.96 0.12
CA THR A 73 -0.54 -2.87 -1.34
C THR A 73 0.59 -3.61 -2.04
N GLY A 74 1.84 -3.47 -1.56
CA GLY A 74 2.99 -4.19 -2.10
C GLY A 74 2.86 -5.71 -2.00
N SER A 75 2.30 -6.22 -0.90
CA SER A 75 2.00 -7.64 -0.72
C SER A 75 0.93 -8.13 -1.70
N CYS A 76 -0.16 -7.37 -1.87
CA CYS A 76 -1.20 -7.70 -2.84
C CYS A 76 -0.68 -7.72 -4.28
N VAL A 77 0.13 -6.72 -4.68
CA VAL A 77 0.78 -6.68 -6.00
C VAL A 77 1.68 -7.90 -6.20
N THR A 78 2.51 -8.23 -5.21
CA THR A 78 3.42 -9.39 -5.28
C THR A 78 2.63 -10.70 -5.41
N GLY A 79 1.56 -10.86 -4.62
CA GLY A 79 0.68 -12.03 -4.70
C GLY A 79 0.01 -12.18 -6.06
N ALA A 80 -0.49 -11.08 -6.63
CA ALA A 80 -1.09 -11.08 -7.98
C ALA A 80 -0.08 -11.47 -9.07
N VAL A 81 1.16 -10.99 -8.99
CA VAL A 81 2.24 -11.39 -9.90
C VAL A 81 2.54 -12.88 -9.76
N LYS A 82 2.71 -13.37 -8.54
CA LYS A 82 2.99 -14.80 -8.27
C LYS A 82 1.86 -15.69 -8.76
N ALA A 83 0.61 -15.34 -8.48
CA ALA A 83 -0.56 -16.10 -8.94
C ALA A 83 -0.65 -16.14 -10.47
N THR A 84 -0.35 -15.03 -11.15
CA THR A 84 -0.34 -14.98 -12.62
C THR A 84 0.77 -15.84 -13.21
N LYS A 85 1.96 -15.84 -12.60
CA LYS A 85 3.07 -16.72 -13.02
C LYS A 85 2.74 -18.20 -12.83
N ALA A 86 2.17 -18.58 -11.68
CA ALA A 86 1.75 -19.96 -11.41
C ALA A 86 0.64 -20.42 -12.38
N TYR A 87 -0.34 -19.54 -12.67
CA TYR A 87 -1.38 -19.81 -13.66
C TYR A 87 -0.78 -20.07 -15.07
N LEU A 88 0.21 -19.28 -15.49
CA LEU A 88 0.93 -19.48 -16.76
C LEU A 88 1.71 -20.80 -16.80
N ALA A 89 2.16 -21.29 -15.65
CA ALA A 89 2.82 -22.59 -15.50
C ALA A 89 1.83 -23.78 -15.33
N ALA A 90 0.52 -23.53 -15.45
CA ALA A 90 -0.55 -24.49 -15.17
C ALA A 90 -0.57 -25.04 -13.74
N ASP A 91 0.07 -24.37 -12.79
CA ASP A 91 0.08 -24.70 -11.37
C ASP A 91 -1.00 -23.90 -10.62
N LEU A 92 -2.21 -24.46 -10.61
CA LEU A 92 -3.38 -23.79 -10.02
C LEU A 92 -3.36 -23.79 -8.48
N GLU A 93 -2.69 -24.76 -7.85
CA GLU A 93 -2.55 -24.82 -6.40
C GLU A 93 -1.64 -23.69 -5.91
N MET A 94 -0.49 -23.51 -6.56
CA MET A 94 0.42 -22.40 -6.25
C MET A 94 -0.20 -21.05 -6.57
N ALA A 95 -1.06 -20.96 -7.60
CA ALA A 95 -1.80 -19.75 -7.89
C ALA A 95 -2.80 -19.39 -6.76
N ALA A 96 -3.54 -20.37 -6.24
CA ALA A 96 -4.47 -20.18 -5.13
C ALA A 96 -3.73 -19.85 -3.81
N GLU A 97 -2.59 -20.50 -3.56
CA GLU A 97 -1.75 -20.20 -2.40
C GLU A 97 -1.20 -18.77 -2.46
N ALA A 98 -0.71 -18.34 -3.62
CA ALA A 98 -0.20 -16.98 -3.80
C ALA A 98 -1.28 -15.92 -3.51
N GLN A 99 -2.53 -16.16 -3.92
CA GLN A 99 -3.64 -15.27 -3.58
C GLN A 99 -3.94 -15.26 -2.07
N ARG A 100 -4.01 -16.43 -1.43
CA ARG A 100 -4.25 -16.52 0.03
C ARG A 100 -3.15 -15.84 0.84
N ASN A 101 -1.90 -15.96 0.42
CA ASN A 101 -0.78 -15.34 1.13
C ASN A 101 -0.73 -13.81 0.95
N ALA A 102 -1.26 -13.29 -0.16
CA ALA A 102 -1.31 -11.85 -0.44
C ALA A 102 -2.15 -11.07 0.59
N VAL A 103 -3.17 -11.69 1.19
CA VAL A 103 -4.04 -11.06 2.19
C VAL A 103 -3.47 -11.11 3.61
N ASN A 104 -2.35 -11.79 3.84
CA ASN A 104 -1.76 -11.89 5.18
C ASN A 104 -0.89 -10.70 5.59
N ALA A 105 -0.58 -9.77 4.68
CA ALA A 105 0.14 -8.57 5.05
C ALA A 105 -0.66 -7.70 6.06
N PRO A 106 0.02 -7.05 7.02
CA PRO A 106 -0.62 -6.18 8.00
C PRO A 106 -1.50 -5.13 7.33
N ALA A 107 -2.78 -5.08 7.70
CA ALA A 107 -3.70 -4.06 7.23
C ALA A 107 -3.54 -2.77 8.04
N PRO A 108 -3.82 -1.59 7.44
CA PRO A 108 -3.81 -0.33 8.17
C PRO A 108 -4.82 -0.38 9.31
N ARG A 109 -4.39 -0.07 10.53
CA ARG A 109 -5.33 0.15 11.64
C ARG A 109 -5.71 1.63 11.65
N ILE A 110 -6.85 1.96 11.05
CA ILE A 110 -7.44 3.29 11.14
C ILE A 110 -7.96 3.44 12.58
N ARG A 111 -7.28 4.26 13.40
CA ARG A 111 -7.86 4.69 14.68
C ARG A 111 -9.14 5.48 14.35
N ARG A 112 -10.29 4.96 14.78
CA ARG A 112 -11.57 5.68 14.80
C ARG A 112 -11.60 6.64 15.98
#